data_AF-A0A519SEP0-F1
#
_entry.id   AF-A0A519SEP0-F1
#
_cell.length_a   1.000
_cell.length_b   1.000
_cell.length_c   1.000
_cell.angle_alpha   90.00
_cell.angle_beta   90.00
_cell.angle_gamma   90.00
#
_symmetry.space_group_name_H-M   'P 1'
#
loop_
_entity.id
_entity.type
_entity.pdbx_description
1 polymer ?
#
loop_
_entity_poly.entity_id
_entity_poly.type
_entity_poly.pdbx_seq_one_letter_code
_entity_poly.pdbx_strand_id
1 'polypeptide(L)'
;GTPTAKYSKDHFVIIDAIGVEQSQKTDSRPLEKAPGVSMKDVLTSVAMGNTSEDMLTTLANRLLRLDKQLSEKDKQKFVEQSGGLSITHIVKQLLHAYDPDVLDNLKNDVKEQMMGMQPIEIENTIEKKKQELIENAVAVFHNPDLRDFIIDIRKQYDQIIDVVNIDTITKEGWVNDHVESAYTAISDFKSWINQHKDEITALQIFYAQDYRNRSLTYKMIRDLYELLLVERPALRLNVLWDAFATEEDHDAEGKLIKRMPRTEKPKQELVLLVSLLRKAMGTDEWLTAYDKTVDRNFQEWVFKKQAGTLKFTEQQMQWLRMMKDYVASSFSIEKEDFDLSPFNAEGGLSKMWVLFGEDTDRIIEELNEALAA
;
A
#
# COMPACT_ATOMS: atom_id res chain seq x y z
N GLY A 1 -23.04 -51.66 22.19
CA GLY A 1 -22.43 -52.01 20.90
C GLY A 1 -23.04 -51.13 19.84
N THR A 2 -22.23 -50.52 18.98
CA THR A 2 -22.71 -49.63 17.91
C THR A 2 -23.59 -50.42 16.93
N PRO A 3 -24.79 -49.93 16.54
CA PRO A 3 -25.83 -50.75 15.89
C PRO A 3 -25.56 -51.14 14.43
N THR A 4 -24.42 -50.75 13.86
CA THR A 4 -24.12 -50.83 12.42
C THR A 4 -23.07 -51.88 12.03
N ALA A 5 -22.61 -52.72 12.96
CA ALA A 5 -21.63 -53.77 12.64
C ALA A 5 -22.28 -54.94 11.89
N LYS A 6 -21.89 -55.16 10.62
CA LYS A 6 -22.41 -56.24 9.75
C LYS A 6 -21.81 -57.62 10.02
N TYR A 7 -20.72 -57.70 10.79
CA TYR A 7 -20.01 -58.94 11.09
C TYR A 7 -19.70 -59.04 12.59
N SER A 8 -19.70 -60.25 13.12
CA SER A 8 -19.31 -60.54 14.51
C SER A 8 -17.82 -60.30 14.70
N LYS A 9 -17.44 -59.56 15.76
CA LYS A 9 -16.04 -59.41 16.15
C LYS A 9 -15.45 -60.78 16.49
N ASP A 10 -14.41 -61.16 15.77
CA ASP A 10 -13.72 -62.44 15.83
C ASP A 10 -12.46 -62.38 16.69
N HIS A 11 -11.73 -61.26 16.70
CA HIS A 11 -10.60 -61.03 17.62
C HIS A 11 -10.52 -59.56 18.06
N PHE A 12 -9.86 -59.31 19.19
CA PHE A 12 -9.45 -57.97 19.63
C PHE A 12 -7.94 -57.91 19.61
N VAL A 13 -7.39 -56.87 18.98
CA VAL A 13 -5.98 -56.53 19.06
C VAL A 13 -5.86 -55.40 20.08
N ILE A 14 -5.17 -55.67 21.18
CA ILE A 14 -4.78 -54.63 22.15
C ILE A 14 -3.35 -54.27 21.79
N ILE A 15 -3.18 -53.09 21.20
CA ILE A 15 -1.87 -52.53 20.91
C ILE A 15 -1.49 -51.70 22.12
N ASP A 16 -0.49 -52.15 22.87
CA ASP A 16 0.07 -51.38 23.97
C ASP A 16 0.86 -50.20 23.39
N ALA A 17 0.49 -49.00 23.80
CA ALA A 17 1.00 -47.76 23.27
C ALA A 17 2.17 -47.29 24.14
N ILE A 18 3.20 -48.14 24.28
CA ILE A 18 4.40 -47.79 25.04
C ILE A 18 5.23 -46.79 24.22
N GLY A 19 5.56 -45.63 24.80
CA GLY A 19 6.40 -44.61 24.17
C GLY A 19 5.64 -43.52 23.41
N VAL A 20 4.30 -43.54 23.39
CA VAL A 20 3.52 -42.44 22.77
C VAL A 20 3.63 -41.16 23.61
N GLU A 21 3.95 -41.25 24.90
CA GLU A 21 4.28 -40.11 25.75
C GLU A 21 5.66 -39.47 25.48
N GLN A 22 6.55 -40.12 24.71
CA GLN A 22 7.89 -39.58 24.45
C GLN A 22 7.89 -38.45 23.42
N SER A 23 6.80 -38.27 22.66
CA SER A 23 6.65 -37.17 21.71
C SER A 23 5.31 -36.46 21.87
N GLN A 24 5.34 -35.13 21.95
CA GLN A 24 4.10 -34.35 21.88
C GLN A 24 3.55 -34.42 20.46
N LYS A 25 2.41 -35.11 20.31
CA LYS A 25 1.62 -35.19 19.08
C LYS A 25 0.66 -33.99 19.03
N THR A 26 1.22 -32.83 18.71
CA THR A 26 0.49 -31.57 18.55
C THR A 26 0.40 -31.22 17.07
N ASP A 27 -0.78 -30.81 16.61
CA ASP A 27 -1.06 -30.48 15.21
C ASP A 27 -0.24 -29.27 14.69
N SER A 28 0.26 -28.45 15.62
CA SER A 28 1.17 -27.34 15.33
C SER A 28 2.27 -27.25 16.40
N ARG A 29 3.53 -27.14 15.96
CA ARG A 29 4.68 -26.93 16.84
C ARG A 29 5.21 -25.50 16.65
N PRO A 30 5.33 -24.69 17.72
CA PRO A 30 5.94 -23.37 17.60
C PRO A 30 7.43 -23.52 17.30
N LEU A 31 7.89 -22.90 16.21
CA LEU A 31 9.30 -22.95 15.78
C LEU A 31 10.18 -21.94 16.52
N GLU A 32 9.60 -20.90 17.12
CA GLU A 32 10.33 -19.94 17.95
C GLU A 32 10.36 -20.42 19.40
N LYS A 33 11.52 -20.88 19.87
CA LYS A 33 11.70 -21.39 21.25
C LYS A 33 12.60 -20.51 22.12
N ALA A 34 13.38 -19.60 21.53
CA ALA A 34 14.25 -18.65 22.23
C ALA A 34 13.93 -17.17 21.88
N PRO A 35 12.72 -16.66 22.17
CA PRO A 35 12.28 -15.33 21.76
C PRO A 35 13.08 -14.17 22.37
N GLY A 36 13.69 -14.37 23.55
CA GLY A 36 14.51 -13.35 24.23
C GLY A 36 15.95 -13.23 23.72
N VAL A 37 16.39 -14.13 22.83
CA VAL A 37 17.77 -14.17 22.32
C VAL A 37 17.82 -13.51 20.95
N SER A 38 18.78 -12.61 20.69
CA SER A 38 18.87 -11.91 19.40
C SER A 38 19.31 -12.85 18.26
N MET A 39 19.07 -12.47 16.99
CA MET A 39 19.52 -13.30 15.85
C MET A 39 21.03 -13.46 15.80
N LYS A 40 21.76 -12.39 16.15
CA LYS A 40 23.21 -12.39 16.26
C LYS A 40 23.66 -13.41 17.30
N ASP A 41 23.02 -13.43 18.47
CA ASP A 41 23.38 -14.35 19.55
C ASP A 41 23.02 -15.79 19.21
N VAL A 42 21.91 -16.03 18.50
CA VAL A 42 21.55 -17.37 17.99
C VAL A 42 22.59 -17.86 16.99
N LEU A 43 22.95 -17.06 15.98
CA LEU A 43 23.98 -17.41 14.99
C LEU A 43 25.34 -17.65 15.64
N THR A 44 25.71 -16.82 16.61
CA THR A 44 26.98 -16.93 17.33
C THR A 44 27.00 -18.20 18.20
N SER A 45 25.91 -18.49 18.91
CA SER A 45 25.80 -19.70 19.74
C SER A 45 25.88 -20.97 18.91
N VAL A 46 25.21 -21.01 17.75
CA VAL A 46 25.26 -22.14 16.81
C VAL A 46 26.68 -22.29 16.25
N ALA A 47 27.33 -21.19 15.86
CA ALA A 47 28.73 -21.23 15.40
C ALA A 47 29.72 -21.68 16.48
N MET A 48 29.43 -21.42 17.77
CA MET A 48 30.19 -21.89 18.94
C MET A 48 29.89 -23.35 19.33
N GLY A 49 28.98 -24.03 18.61
CA GLY A 49 28.68 -25.45 18.81
C GLY A 49 27.41 -25.74 19.62
N ASN A 50 26.58 -24.73 19.95
CA ASN A 50 25.28 -24.98 20.55
C ASN A 50 24.27 -25.41 19.47
N THR A 51 24.10 -26.72 19.33
CA THR A 51 23.23 -27.35 18.32
C THR A 51 21.91 -27.87 18.90
N SER A 52 21.47 -27.36 20.05
CA SER A 52 20.22 -27.81 20.66
C SER A 52 19.01 -27.58 19.74
N GLU A 53 17.97 -28.42 19.90
CA GLU A 53 16.73 -28.32 19.13
C GLU A 53 16.15 -26.90 19.17
N ASP A 54 16.17 -26.27 20.34
CA ASP A 54 15.62 -24.92 20.55
C ASP A 54 16.36 -23.85 19.75
N MET A 55 17.68 -23.98 19.61
CA MET A 55 18.48 -23.02 18.85
C MET A 55 18.32 -23.22 17.35
N LEU A 56 18.29 -24.47 16.86
CA LEU A 56 18.13 -24.76 15.43
C LEU A 56 16.73 -24.43 14.93
N THR A 57 15.68 -24.76 15.70
CA THR A 57 14.29 -24.42 15.36
C THR A 57 14.08 -22.90 15.34
N THR A 58 14.62 -22.20 16.34
CA THR A 58 14.59 -20.73 16.39
C THR A 58 15.32 -20.10 15.21
N LEU A 59 16.51 -20.61 14.86
CA LEU A 59 17.26 -20.14 13.69
C LEU A 59 16.49 -20.37 12.39
N ALA A 60 15.92 -21.57 12.20
CA ALA A 60 15.12 -21.93 11.04
C ALA A 60 13.89 -21.02 10.87
N ASN A 61 13.16 -20.75 11.96
CA ASN A 61 12.01 -19.84 11.95
C ASN A 61 12.40 -18.42 11.51
N ARG A 62 13.51 -17.90 12.05
CA ARG A 62 13.97 -16.54 11.76
C ARG A 62 14.47 -16.41 10.33
N LEU A 63 15.14 -17.43 9.79
CA LEU A 63 15.56 -17.47 8.39
C LEU A 63 14.36 -17.57 7.44
N LEU A 64 13.32 -18.34 7.78
CA LEU A 64 12.08 -18.39 7.01
C LEU A 64 11.38 -17.04 6.92
N ARG A 65 11.38 -16.27 8.02
CA ARG A 65 10.82 -14.92 8.03
C ARG A 65 11.65 -13.97 7.18
N LEU A 66 12.98 -14.05 7.29
CA LEU A 66 13.92 -13.27 6.49
C LEU A 66 13.73 -13.54 4.99
N ASP A 67 13.59 -14.81 4.58
CA ASP A 67 13.40 -15.22 3.19
C ASP A 67 12.18 -14.55 2.52
N LYS A 68 11.10 -14.36 3.29
CA LYS A 68 9.88 -13.68 2.79
C LYS A 68 10.05 -12.18 2.60
N GLN A 69 10.99 -11.56 3.30
CA GLN A 69 11.25 -10.12 3.25
C GLN A 69 12.32 -9.77 2.21
N LEU A 70 13.20 -10.73 1.88
CA LEU A 70 14.33 -10.51 0.99
C LEU A 70 13.94 -10.27 -0.47
N SER A 71 14.65 -9.33 -1.10
CA SER A 71 14.62 -9.14 -2.56
C SER A 71 15.31 -10.30 -3.29
N GLU A 72 14.96 -10.53 -4.56
CA GLU A 72 15.60 -11.58 -5.37
C GLU A 72 17.12 -11.38 -5.52
N LYS A 73 17.59 -10.12 -5.53
CA LYS A 73 19.02 -9.79 -5.57
C LYS A 73 19.74 -10.22 -4.30
N ASP A 74 19.10 -10.04 -3.14
CA ASP A 74 19.70 -10.39 -1.86
C ASP A 74 19.63 -11.90 -1.59
N LYS A 75 18.61 -12.58 -2.10
CA LYS A 75 18.56 -14.05 -2.14
C LYS A 75 19.71 -14.64 -2.98
N GLN A 76 20.05 -14.03 -4.13
CA GLN A 76 21.20 -14.47 -4.92
C GLN A 76 22.51 -14.31 -4.17
N LYS A 77 22.73 -13.16 -3.52
CA LYS A 77 23.91 -12.95 -2.66
C LYS A 77 23.99 -13.94 -1.50
N PHE A 78 22.86 -14.28 -0.88
CA PHE A 78 22.80 -15.31 0.16
C PHE A 78 23.31 -16.65 -0.39
N VAL A 79 22.85 -17.05 -1.57
CA VAL A 79 23.24 -18.31 -2.23
C VAL A 79 24.73 -18.33 -2.56
N GLU A 80 25.31 -17.21 -2.99
CA GLU A 80 26.75 -17.10 -3.24
C GLU A 80 27.57 -17.32 -1.97
N GLN A 81 27.15 -16.74 -0.85
CA GLN A 81 27.87 -16.83 0.43
C GLN A 81 27.64 -18.15 1.18
N SER A 82 26.53 -18.85 0.90
CA SER A 82 26.18 -20.13 1.51
C SER A 82 26.77 -21.34 0.77
N GLY A 83 27.57 -21.12 -0.29
CA GLY A 83 28.14 -22.20 -1.09
C GLY A 83 27.15 -22.84 -2.06
N GLY A 84 26.14 -22.10 -2.52
CA GLY A 84 25.14 -22.55 -3.51
C GLY A 84 23.81 -23.01 -2.92
N LEU A 85 23.59 -22.87 -1.60
CA LEU A 85 22.38 -23.32 -0.93
C LEU A 85 21.36 -22.20 -0.73
N SER A 86 20.11 -22.43 -1.09
CA SER A 86 19.03 -21.47 -0.81
C SER A 86 18.64 -21.45 0.68
N ILE A 87 18.06 -20.33 1.12
CA ILE A 87 17.57 -20.19 2.51
C ILE A 87 16.58 -21.31 2.86
N THR A 88 15.64 -21.61 1.96
CA THR A 88 14.66 -22.69 2.14
C THR A 88 15.32 -24.05 2.31
N HIS A 89 16.42 -24.32 1.58
CA HIS A 89 17.14 -25.57 1.71
C HIS A 89 17.84 -25.70 3.07
N ILE A 90 18.50 -24.64 3.52
CA ILE A 90 19.17 -24.61 4.83
C ILE A 90 18.16 -24.76 5.96
N VAL A 91 17.03 -24.04 5.90
CA VAL A 91 15.92 -24.19 6.85
C VAL A 91 15.45 -25.64 6.92
N LYS A 92 15.28 -26.29 5.77
CA LYS A 92 14.84 -27.68 5.72
C LYS A 92 15.85 -28.61 6.41
N GLN A 93 17.14 -28.42 6.18
CA GLN A 93 18.19 -29.19 6.85
C GLN A 93 18.17 -28.98 8.37
N LEU A 94 18.03 -27.74 8.83
CA LEU A 94 17.94 -27.40 10.26
C LEU A 94 16.74 -28.07 10.95
N LEU A 95 15.58 -28.12 10.28
CA LEU A 95 14.38 -28.76 10.83
C LEU A 95 14.47 -30.29 10.80
N HIS A 96 15.02 -30.86 9.72
CA HIS A 96 15.22 -32.30 9.58
C HIS A 96 16.12 -32.89 10.66
N ALA A 97 17.07 -32.11 11.19
CA ALA A 97 17.98 -32.57 12.24
C ALA A 97 17.27 -33.06 13.52
N TYR A 98 16.07 -32.56 13.78
CA TYR A 98 15.24 -32.93 14.94
C TYR A 98 13.82 -33.40 14.55
N ASP A 99 13.60 -33.69 13.27
CA ASP A 99 12.32 -34.20 12.78
C ASP A 99 12.14 -35.67 13.24
N PRO A 100 11.08 -36.00 14.00
CA PRO A 100 10.82 -37.36 14.47
C PRO A 100 10.76 -38.39 13.33
N ASP A 101 10.15 -38.04 12.20
CA ASP A 101 9.96 -38.98 11.09
C ASP A 101 11.31 -39.27 10.40
N VAL A 102 12.14 -38.24 10.23
CA VAL A 102 13.49 -38.39 9.67
C VAL A 102 14.37 -39.23 10.60
N LEU A 103 14.30 -38.96 11.91
CA LEU A 103 15.07 -39.70 12.91
C LEU A 103 14.60 -41.15 13.04
N ASP A 104 13.31 -41.43 12.95
CA ASP A 104 12.79 -42.80 13.02
C ASP A 104 13.12 -43.60 11.76
N ASN A 105 13.05 -42.99 10.58
CA ASN A 105 13.54 -43.61 9.34
C ASN A 105 15.04 -43.93 9.43
N LEU A 106 15.85 -42.99 9.93
CA LEU A 106 17.28 -43.20 10.13
C LEU A 106 17.57 -44.34 11.12
N LYS A 107 16.83 -44.42 12.23
CA LYS A 107 16.94 -45.53 13.19
C LYS A 107 16.59 -46.86 12.54
N ASN A 108 15.53 -46.90 11.73
CA ASN A 108 15.10 -48.12 11.04
C ASN A 108 16.14 -48.56 10.02
N ASP A 109 16.67 -47.64 9.21
CA ASP A 109 17.73 -47.92 8.24
C ASP A 109 18.99 -48.50 8.91
N VAL A 110 19.40 -47.92 10.06
CA VAL A 110 20.56 -48.43 10.80
C VAL A 110 20.27 -49.82 11.39
N LYS A 111 19.07 -50.03 11.94
CA LYS A 111 18.67 -51.34 12.47
C LYS A 111 18.60 -52.42 11.40
N GLU A 112 18.15 -52.08 10.19
CA GLU A 112 18.12 -53.00 9.05
C GLU A 112 19.53 -53.32 8.54
N GLN A 113 20.41 -52.31 8.41
CA GLN A 113 21.79 -52.47 7.96
C GLN A 113 22.67 -53.24 8.95
N MET A 114 22.38 -53.13 10.24
CA MET A 114 23.18 -53.69 11.34
C MET A 114 22.45 -54.84 12.06
N MET A 115 21.57 -55.54 11.34
CA MET A 115 20.78 -56.65 11.89
C MET A 115 21.71 -57.75 12.46
N GLY A 116 21.58 -58.03 13.76
CA GLY A 116 22.37 -59.05 14.46
C GLY A 116 23.59 -58.55 15.24
N MET A 117 23.90 -57.24 15.20
CA MET A 117 24.92 -56.64 16.07
C MET A 117 24.41 -56.37 17.49
N GLN A 118 25.31 -56.06 18.42
CA GLN A 118 24.91 -55.75 19.79
C GLN A 118 24.08 -54.46 19.86
N PRO A 119 23.04 -54.39 20.71
CA PRO A 119 22.19 -53.20 20.82
C PRO A 119 22.97 -51.89 21.05
N ILE A 120 24.08 -51.97 21.79
CA ILE A 120 24.93 -50.80 22.11
C ILE A 120 25.68 -50.26 20.89
N GLU A 121 26.08 -51.13 19.95
CA GLU A 121 26.77 -50.72 18.72
C GLU A 121 25.79 -50.07 17.73
N ILE A 122 24.56 -50.56 17.70
CA ILE A 122 23.46 -49.99 16.90
C ILE A 122 23.12 -48.59 17.43
N GLU A 123 23.00 -48.43 18.75
CA GLU A 123 22.69 -47.15 19.39
C GLU A 123 23.80 -46.11 19.16
N ASN A 124 25.07 -46.50 19.34
CA ASN A 124 26.22 -45.63 19.04
C ASN A 124 26.24 -45.17 17.56
N THR A 125 25.85 -46.05 16.63
CA THR A 125 25.81 -45.71 15.20
C THR A 125 24.66 -44.76 14.86
N ILE A 126 23.51 -44.93 15.53
CA ILE A 126 22.37 -44.00 15.43
C ILE A 126 22.79 -42.61 15.93
N GLU A 127 23.43 -42.53 17.11
CA GLU A 127 23.92 -41.27 17.66
C GLU A 127 24.93 -40.60 16.73
N LYS A 128 25.87 -41.37 16.18
CA LYS A 128 26.86 -40.85 15.22
C LYS A 128 26.20 -40.28 13.97
N LYS A 129 25.28 -41.02 13.33
CA LYS A 129 24.58 -40.53 12.13
C LYS A 129 23.69 -39.32 12.43
N LYS A 130 23.08 -39.27 13.63
CA LYS A 130 22.32 -38.09 14.08
C LYS A 130 23.23 -36.87 14.24
N GLN A 131 24.41 -37.06 14.82
CA GLN A 131 25.40 -35.99 14.96
C GLN A 131 25.89 -35.50 13.59
N GLU A 132 26.14 -36.40 12.65
CA GLU A 132 26.49 -36.06 11.26
C GLU A 132 25.38 -35.23 10.58
N LEU A 133 24.10 -35.56 10.79
CA LEU A 133 22.98 -34.75 10.27
C LEU A 133 22.98 -33.32 10.84
N ILE A 134 23.22 -33.18 12.14
CA ILE A 134 23.29 -31.88 12.81
C ILE A 134 24.48 -31.06 12.29
N GLU A 135 25.65 -31.69 12.18
CA GLU A 135 26.86 -31.03 11.68
C GLU A 135 26.69 -30.55 10.23
N ASN A 136 26.08 -31.37 9.38
CA ASN A 136 25.78 -30.98 8.00
C ASN A 136 24.82 -29.78 7.93
N ALA A 137 23.80 -29.74 8.80
CA ALA A 137 22.83 -28.64 8.83
C ALA A 137 23.45 -27.31 9.33
N VAL A 138 24.46 -27.39 10.20
CA VAL A 138 25.10 -26.22 10.81
C VAL A 138 26.35 -25.75 10.06
N ALA A 139 26.96 -26.61 9.23
CA ALA A 139 28.24 -26.38 8.55
C ALA A 139 28.32 -25.02 7.84
N VAL A 140 27.24 -24.62 7.18
CA VAL A 140 27.11 -23.37 6.43
C VAL A 140 27.30 -22.13 7.32
N PHE A 141 26.89 -22.21 8.59
CA PHE A 141 27.01 -21.11 9.55
C PHE A 141 28.40 -20.99 10.17
N HIS A 142 29.36 -21.87 9.86
CA HIS A 142 30.75 -21.67 10.27
C HIS A 142 31.43 -20.54 9.46
N ASN A 143 30.92 -20.22 8.27
CA ASN A 143 31.38 -19.07 7.50
C ASN A 143 31.00 -17.74 8.20
N PRO A 144 31.98 -16.92 8.65
CA PRO A 144 31.70 -15.63 9.27
C PRO A 144 30.99 -14.65 8.33
N ASP A 145 31.36 -14.62 7.05
CA ASP A 145 30.84 -13.66 6.08
C ASP A 145 29.33 -13.82 5.88
N LEU A 146 28.85 -15.07 5.86
CA LEU A 146 27.43 -15.37 5.77
C LEU A 146 26.68 -14.92 7.03
N ARG A 147 27.27 -15.11 8.23
CA ARG A 147 26.64 -14.68 9.48
C ARG A 147 26.49 -13.16 9.53
N ASP A 148 27.54 -12.44 9.14
CA ASP A 148 27.54 -10.98 9.13
C ASP A 148 26.54 -10.44 8.09
N PHE A 149 26.50 -11.05 6.90
CA PHE A 149 25.49 -10.73 5.88
C PHE A 149 24.06 -10.92 6.38
N ILE A 150 23.76 -12.05 7.04
CA ILE A 150 22.42 -12.30 7.61
C ILE A 150 22.07 -11.23 8.65
N ILE A 151 23.02 -10.83 9.49
CA ILE A 151 22.83 -9.80 10.52
C ILE A 151 22.58 -8.44 9.88
N ASP A 152 23.36 -8.06 8.88
CA ASP A 152 23.30 -6.74 8.26
C ASP A 152 22.07 -6.57 7.37
N ILE A 153 21.71 -7.60 6.61
CA ILE A 153 20.44 -7.63 5.88
C ILE A 153 19.28 -7.51 6.84
N ARG A 154 19.29 -8.27 7.95
CA ARG A 154 18.21 -8.17 8.92
C ARG A 154 18.11 -6.75 9.48
N LYS A 155 19.22 -6.09 9.81
CA LYS A 155 19.19 -4.67 10.24
C LYS A 155 18.59 -3.77 9.16
N GLN A 156 18.96 -3.98 7.90
CA GLN A 156 18.44 -3.18 6.79
C GLN A 156 16.92 -3.33 6.65
N TYR A 157 16.38 -4.55 6.77
CA TYR A 157 14.94 -4.80 6.66
C TYR A 157 14.17 -4.48 7.95
N ASP A 158 14.77 -4.64 9.14
CA ASP A 158 14.20 -4.20 10.42
C ASP A 158 14.22 -2.65 10.54
N GLN A 159 15.14 -1.95 9.85
CA GLN A 159 15.12 -0.48 9.73
C GLN A 159 14.06 0.04 8.74
N ILE A 160 13.52 -0.81 7.86
CA ILE A 160 12.44 -0.45 6.94
C ILE A 160 11.07 -0.70 7.61
N ILE A 161 10.77 0.18 8.58
CA ILE A 161 9.49 0.83 8.91
C ILE A 161 8.28 -0.04 9.35
N ASP A 162 7.78 0.27 10.56
CA ASP A 162 6.36 0.20 10.93
C ASP A 162 5.59 1.21 10.07
N VAL A 163 4.97 0.74 8.99
CA VAL A 163 4.27 1.61 8.02
C VAL A 163 2.84 1.91 8.46
N VAL A 164 2.40 1.35 9.60
CA VAL A 164 0.99 1.36 10.00
C VAL A 164 0.70 2.51 10.97
N ASN A 165 1.67 2.94 11.78
CA ASN A 165 1.51 4.04 12.73
C ASN A 165 2.75 4.95 12.82
N ILE A 166 3.20 5.52 11.71
CA ILE A 166 4.22 6.58 11.75
C ILE A 166 3.52 7.89 12.11
N ASP A 167 3.68 8.33 13.36
CA ASP A 167 3.39 9.72 13.70
C ASP A 167 4.31 10.62 12.89
N THR A 168 3.71 11.37 11.95
CA THR A 168 4.43 12.34 11.13
C THR A 168 4.42 13.68 11.86
N ILE A 169 5.61 14.27 12.03
CA ILE A 169 5.73 15.66 12.43
C ILE A 169 5.11 16.49 11.31
N THR A 170 3.89 16.98 11.54
CA THR A 170 3.16 17.82 10.57
C THR A 170 3.63 19.27 10.62
N LYS A 171 4.22 19.72 11.75
CA LYS A 171 4.68 21.11 11.96
C LYS A 171 5.89 21.15 12.92
N GLU A 172 6.93 21.92 12.57
CA GLU A 172 8.13 22.18 13.39
C GLU A 172 8.38 23.70 13.43
N GLY A 173 8.31 24.34 14.60
CA GLY A 173 8.57 25.79 14.81
C GLY A 173 7.53 26.48 15.70
N TRP A 174 7.73 27.75 16.03
CA TRP A 174 6.80 28.52 16.87
C TRP A 174 5.49 28.77 16.12
N VAL A 175 4.34 28.57 16.79
CA VAL A 175 3.00 28.66 16.18
C VAL A 175 2.77 30.02 15.48
N ASN A 176 3.23 31.11 16.08
CA ASN A 176 3.07 32.46 15.53
C ASN A 176 3.83 32.63 14.19
N ASP A 177 5.06 32.11 14.09
CA ASP A 177 5.88 32.22 12.88
C ASP A 177 5.26 31.45 11.70
N HIS A 178 4.62 30.31 11.99
CA HIS A 178 3.93 29.50 10.98
C HIS A 178 2.68 30.17 10.43
N VAL A 179 1.88 30.77 11.30
CA VAL A 179 0.67 31.49 10.91
C VAL A 179 1.05 32.70 10.06
N GLU A 180 2.02 33.51 10.49
CA GLU A 180 2.50 34.68 9.73
C GLU A 180 3.08 34.30 8.36
N SER A 181 3.86 33.22 8.30
CA SER A 181 4.38 32.67 7.05
C SER A 181 3.27 32.20 6.11
N ALA A 182 2.21 31.58 6.65
CA ALA A 182 1.05 31.16 5.87
C ALA A 182 0.31 32.37 5.27
N TYR A 183 0.02 33.40 6.06
CA TYR A 183 -0.61 34.63 5.55
C TYR A 183 0.25 35.32 4.49
N THR A 184 1.58 35.34 4.65
CA THR A 184 2.49 35.92 3.66
C THR A 184 2.45 35.14 2.34
N ALA A 185 2.55 33.80 2.39
CA ALA A 185 2.46 32.96 1.20
C ALA A 185 1.12 33.13 0.45
N ILE A 186 0.00 33.22 1.19
CA ILE A 186 -1.33 33.46 0.63
C ILE A 186 -1.42 34.85 0.00
N SER A 187 -0.90 35.88 0.68
CA SER A 187 -0.87 37.25 0.19
C SER A 187 -0.05 37.38 -1.09
N ASP A 188 1.12 36.74 -1.13
CA ASP A 188 2.00 36.71 -2.31
C ASP A 188 1.30 36.02 -3.49
N PHE A 189 0.63 34.89 -3.24
CA PHE A 189 -0.14 34.18 -4.25
C PHE A 189 -1.30 35.01 -4.80
N LYS A 190 -2.10 35.63 -3.92
CA LYS A 190 -3.19 36.54 -4.32
C LYS A 190 -2.67 37.75 -5.09
N SER A 191 -1.51 38.29 -4.71
CA SER A 191 -0.88 39.42 -5.41
C SER A 191 -0.42 39.01 -6.80
N TRP A 192 0.18 37.83 -6.94
CA TRP A 192 0.58 37.28 -8.24
C TRP A 192 -0.62 37.04 -9.16
N ILE A 193 -1.70 36.44 -8.66
CA ILE A 193 -2.94 36.25 -9.42
C ILE A 193 -3.48 37.61 -9.92
N ASN A 194 -3.52 38.63 -9.05
CA ASN A 194 -4.00 39.96 -9.42
C ASN A 194 -3.13 40.66 -10.47
N GLN A 195 -1.82 40.42 -10.47
CA GLN A 195 -0.89 41.00 -11.46
C GLN A 195 -1.12 40.42 -12.85
N HIS A 196 -1.42 39.12 -12.94
CA HIS A 196 -1.58 38.43 -14.22
C HIS A 196 -3.03 38.24 -14.67
N LYS A 197 -4.00 38.76 -13.91
CA LYS A 197 -5.44 38.58 -14.18
C LYS A 197 -5.87 39.00 -15.58
N ASP A 198 -5.24 40.05 -16.13
CA ASP A 198 -5.60 40.65 -17.42
C ASP A 198 -4.81 40.04 -18.58
N GLU A 199 -3.70 39.36 -18.30
CA GLU A 199 -2.81 38.78 -19.31
C GLU A 199 -3.11 37.30 -19.55
N ILE A 200 -3.50 36.56 -18.51
CA ILE A 200 -3.70 35.12 -18.58
C ILE A 200 -5.19 34.81 -18.72
N THR A 201 -5.57 34.26 -19.87
CA THR A 201 -6.95 33.88 -20.18
C THR A 201 -7.57 32.97 -19.12
N ALA A 202 -6.79 32.04 -18.54
CA ALA A 202 -7.28 31.16 -17.47
C ALA A 202 -7.78 31.94 -16.25
N LEU A 203 -7.04 32.98 -15.84
CA LEU A 203 -7.40 33.84 -14.71
C LEU A 203 -8.57 34.75 -15.06
N GLN A 204 -8.61 35.29 -16.29
CA GLN A 204 -9.74 36.07 -16.78
C GLN A 204 -11.07 35.30 -16.65
N ILE A 205 -11.07 34.00 -16.99
CA ILE A 205 -12.27 33.16 -16.88
C ILE A 205 -12.78 33.08 -15.44
N PHE A 206 -11.88 32.98 -14.45
CA PHE A 206 -12.30 32.98 -13.05
C PHE A 206 -12.77 34.37 -12.56
N TYR A 207 -12.18 35.47 -13.06
CA TYR A 207 -12.51 36.83 -12.61
C TYR A 207 -13.80 37.37 -13.22
N ALA A 208 -14.10 36.98 -14.45
CA ALA A 208 -15.15 37.59 -15.22
C ALA A 208 -16.36 36.67 -15.32
N GLN A 209 -17.34 36.89 -14.43
CA GLN A 209 -18.63 36.18 -14.39
C GLN A 209 -19.45 36.26 -15.69
N ASP A 210 -19.12 37.15 -16.63
CA ASP A 210 -19.89 37.43 -17.85
C ASP A 210 -19.38 36.77 -19.15
N TYR A 211 -18.27 36.02 -19.13
CA TYR A 211 -17.78 35.31 -20.33
C TYR A 211 -18.39 33.90 -20.44
N ARG A 212 -19.71 33.84 -20.66
CA ARG A 212 -20.55 32.63 -20.70
C ARG A 212 -20.09 31.51 -21.66
N ASN A 213 -19.10 31.73 -22.52
CA ASN A 213 -18.74 30.81 -23.61
C ASN A 213 -17.26 30.40 -23.64
N ARG A 214 -16.49 30.54 -22.56
CA ARG A 214 -15.13 29.98 -22.49
C ARG A 214 -14.99 29.03 -21.32
N SER A 215 -14.99 27.74 -21.65
CA SER A 215 -14.59 26.68 -20.75
C SER A 215 -13.11 26.78 -20.39
N LEU A 216 -12.79 26.49 -19.12
CA LEU A 216 -11.41 26.31 -18.69
C LEU A 216 -10.86 25.04 -19.33
N THR A 217 -9.83 25.18 -20.16
CA THR A 217 -9.19 24.02 -20.78
C THR A 217 -8.01 23.53 -19.95
N TYR A 218 -7.73 22.23 -20.02
CA TYR A 218 -6.55 21.63 -19.40
C TYR A 218 -5.25 22.37 -19.77
N LYS A 219 -5.08 22.73 -21.04
CA LYS A 219 -3.90 23.45 -21.53
C LYS A 219 -3.74 24.80 -20.85
N MET A 220 -4.82 25.57 -20.69
CA MET A 220 -4.78 26.88 -20.02
C MET A 220 -4.29 26.77 -18.57
N ILE A 221 -4.78 25.78 -17.82
CA ILE A 221 -4.36 25.56 -16.43
C ILE A 221 -2.92 25.07 -16.36
N ARG A 222 -2.49 24.22 -17.29
CA ARG A 222 -1.12 23.76 -17.38
C ARG A 222 -0.14 24.90 -17.67
N ASP A 223 -0.44 25.74 -18.66
CA ASP A 223 0.41 26.88 -19.02
C ASP A 223 0.52 27.87 -17.83
N LEU A 224 -0.58 28.10 -17.11
CA LEU A 224 -0.60 28.91 -15.88
C LEU A 224 0.27 28.28 -14.78
N TYR A 225 0.19 26.95 -14.60
CA TYR A 225 0.99 26.23 -13.62
C TYR A 225 2.48 26.34 -13.92
N GLU A 226 2.87 26.12 -15.18
CA GLU A 226 4.27 26.22 -15.61
C GLU A 226 4.81 27.64 -15.41
N LEU A 227 4.00 28.68 -15.68
CA LEU A 227 4.38 30.06 -15.40
C LEU A 227 4.57 30.33 -13.90
N LEU A 228 3.65 29.86 -13.05
CA LEU A 228 3.75 30.01 -11.60
C LEU A 228 5.06 29.42 -11.05
N LEU A 229 5.45 28.23 -11.54
CA LEU A 229 6.70 27.57 -11.12
C LEU A 229 7.95 28.38 -11.50
N VAL A 230 7.93 29.04 -12.66
CA VAL A 230 9.06 29.84 -13.15
C VAL A 230 9.19 31.14 -12.36
N GLU A 231 8.09 31.87 -12.17
CA GLU A 231 8.14 33.20 -11.56
C GLU A 231 8.17 33.15 -10.03
N ARG A 232 7.51 32.17 -9.42
CA ARG A 232 7.33 32.05 -7.97
C ARG A 232 7.63 30.62 -7.49
N PRO A 233 8.88 30.14 -7.59
CA PRO A 233 9.25 28.77 -7.19
C PRO A 233 9.03 28.47 -5.70
N ALA A 234 8.98 29.51 -4.85
CA ALA A 234 8.66 29.37 -3.43
C ALA A 234 7.18 28.99 -3.18
N LEU A 235 6.27 29.37 -4.10
CA LEU A 235 4.83 29.14 -4.00
C LEU A 235 4.44 27.75 -4.51
N ARG A 236 5.00 26.71 -3.90
CA ARG A 236 4.62 25.33 -4.21
C ARG A 236 3.17 25.08 -3.81
N LEU A 237 2.38 24.49 -4.71
CA LEU A 237 0.94 24.28 -4.50
C LEU A 237 0.61 23.54 -3.19
N ASN A 238 1.41 22.52 -2.85
CA ASN A 238 1.22 21.75 -1.62
C ASN A 238 1.37 22.62 -0.37
N VAL A 239 2.36 23.53 -0.38
CA VAL A 239 2.62 24.47 0.73
C VAL A 239 1.51 25.52 0.80
N LEU A 240 1.05 26.01 -0.36
CA LEU A 240 -0.08 26.94 -0.43
C LEU A 240 -1.36 26.35 0.14
N TRP A 241 -1.67 25.09 -0.16
CA TRP A 241 -2.82 24.41 0.43
C TRP A 241 -2.72 24.35 1.96
N ASP A 242 -1.55 24.00 2.49
CA ASP A 242 -1.34 23.94 3.93
C ASP A 242 -1.38 25.32 4.59
N ALA A 243 -0.94 26.36 3.86
CA ALA A 243 -1.07 27.74 4.28
C ALA A 243 -2.54 28.17 4.37
N PHE A 244 -3.35 27.93 3.32
CA PHE A 244 -4.80 28.21 3.34
C PHE A 244 -5.52 27.43 4.44
N ALA A 245 -5.15 26.17 4.65
CA ALA A 245 -5.70 25.37 5.74
C ALA A 245 -5.37 25.98 7.12
N THR A 246 -4.15 26.48 7.28
CA THR A 246 -3.69 27.13 8.52
C THR A 246 -4.40 28.47 8.75
N GLU A 247 -4.54 29.32 7.72
CA GLU A 247 -5.32 30.56 7.76
C GLU A 247 -6.76 30.28 8.19
N GLU A 248 -7.42 29.31 7.56
CA GLU A 248 -8.80 28.95 7.90
C GLU A 248 -8.98 28.42 9.32
N ASP A 249 -8.04 27.62 9.81
CA ASP A 249 -8.13 27.04 11.16
C ASP A 249 -7.87 28.11 12.22
N HIS A 250 -6.95 29.03 11.95
CA HIS A 250 -6.69 30.20 12.80
C HIS A 250 -7.90 31.15 12.82
N ASP A 251 -8.49 31.47 11.65
CA ASP A 251 -9.68 32.34 11.56
C ASP A 251 -10.92 31.73 12.23
N ALA A 252 -10.98 30.39 12.29
CA ALA A 252 -12.04 29.62 12.93
C ALA A 252 -11.82 29.40 14.44
N GLU A 253 -10.64 29.74 14.97
CA GLU A 253 -10.31 29.47 16.36
C GLU A 253 -11.30 30.15 17.31
N GLY A 254 -11.87 29.37 18.23
CA GLY A 254 -12.88 29.85 19.19
C GLY A 254 -14.26 30.15 18.61
N LYS A 255 -14.53 29.84 17.33
CA LYS A 255 -15.82 30.08 16.66
C LYS A 255 -16.50 28.77 16.27
N LEU A 256 -17.82 28.69 16.50
CA LEU A 256 -18.65 27.63 15.95
C LEU A 256 -19.00 27.97 14.50
N ILE A 257 -18.25 27.38 13.56
CA ILE A 257 -18.48 27.57 12.13
C ILE A 257 -19.22 26.36 11.56
N LYS A 258 -20.39 26.61 10.97
CA LYS A 258 -21.12 25.59 10.22
C LYS A 258 -20.53 25.48 8.81
N ARG A 259 -19.48 24.67 8.66
CA ARG A 259 -18.89 24.33 7.36
C ARG A 259 -18.88 22.82 7.13
N MET A 260 -18.80 22.41 5.86
CA MET A 260 -18.51 21.02 5.52
C MET A 260 -17.08 20.67 5.97
N PRO A 261 -16.78 19.38 6.27
CA PRO A 261 -15.42 18.97 6.55
C PRO A 261 -14.48 19.36 5.41
N ARG A 262 -13.28 19.84 5.76
CA ARG A 262 -12.23 20.13 4.77
C ARG A 262 -11.94 18.86 3.99
N THR A 263 -11.87 18.98 2.67
CA THR A 263 -11.55 17.84 1.80
C THR A 263 -10.08 17.48 1.92
N GLU A 264 -9.73 16.25 1.55
CA GLU A 264 -8.34 15.88 1.35
C GLU A 264 -7.69 16.73 0.25
N LYS A 265 -6.36 16.89 0.33
CA LYS A 265 -5.58 17.59 -0.67
C LYS A 265 -5.62 16.80 -2.00
N PRO A 266 -5.99 17.43 -3.14
CA PRO A 266 -5.92 16.77 -4.43
C PRO A 266 -4.52 16.23 -4.74
N LYS A 267 -4.44 14.99 -5.24
CA LYS A 267 -3.17 14.38 -5.67
C LYS A 267 -2.69 14.90 -7.03
N GLN A 268 -3.61 15.33 -7.88
CA GLN A 268 -3.31 15.89 -9.19
C GLN A 268 -3.00 17.38 -9.05
N GLU A 269 -1.82 17.81 -9.53
CA GLU A 269 -1.33 19.19 -9.34
C GLU A 269 -2.22 20.25 -9.98
N LEU A 270 -2.77 19.99 -11.16
CA LEU A 270 -3.64 20.96 -11.84
C LEU A 270 -5.00 21.11 -11.13
N VAL A 271 -5.56 20.02 -10.60
CA VAL A 271 -6.78 20.04 -9.78
C VAL A 271 -6.51 20.81 -8.48
N LEU A 272 -5.34 20.61 -7.88
CA LEU A 272 -4.89 21.36 -6.71
C LEU A 272 -4.79 22.85 -7.03
N LEU A 273 -4.19 23.23 -8.16
CA LEU A 273 -4.08 24.63 -8.59
C LEU A 273 -5.46 25.27 -8.76
N VAL A 274 -6.40 24.61 -9.46
CA VAL A 274 -7.76 25.14 -9.63
C VAL A 274 -8.48 25.31 -8.30
N SER A 275 -8.34 24.35 -7.39
CA SER A 275 -8.91 24.45 -6.04
C SER A 275 -8.37 25.66 -5.28
N LEU A 276 -7.05 25.91 -5.38
CA LEU A 276 -6.40 27.07 -4.78
C LEU A 276 -6.81 28.39 -5.42
N LEU A 277 -6.97 28.44 -6.74
CA LEU A 277 -7.44 29.63 -7.46
C LEU A 277 -8.85 30.00 -7.03
N ARG A 278 -9.78 29.03 -6.99
CA ARG A 278 -11.16 29.25 -6.55
C ARG A 278 -11.22 29.78 -5.13
N LYS A 279 -10.42 29.22 -4.22
CA LYS A 279 -10.31 29.72 -2.83
C LYS A 279 -9.70 31.13 -2.77
N ALA A 280 -8.60 31.37 -3.49
CA ALA A 280 -7.89 32.65 -3.48
C ALA A 280 -8.74 33.80 -4.04
N MET A 281 -9.56 33.51 -5.05
CA MET A 281 -10.45 34.47 -5.71
C MET A 281 -11.82 34.62 -5.02
N GLY A 282 -12.10 33.80 -4.00
CA GLY A 282 -13.34 33.86 -3.25
C GLY A 282 -14.55 33.21 -3.94
N THR A 283 -14.33 32.43 -5.00
CA THR A 283 -15.38 31.59 -5.61
C THR A 283 -15.85 30.53 -4.62
N ASP A 284 -14.89 29.87 -3.96
CA ASP A 284 -15.18 28.91 -2.90
C ASP A 284 -14.89 29.55 -1.54
N GLU A 285 -15.91 29.59 -0.68
CA GLU A 285 -15.80 30.14 0.68
C GLU A 285 -14.79 29.34 1.53
N TRP A 286 -14.74 28.02 1.33
CA TRP A 286 -13.91 27.08 2.09
C TRP A 286 -12.95 26.32 1.18
N LEU A 287 -11.79 25.96 1.70
CA LEU A 287 -10.78 25.17 1.02
C LEU A 287 -11.35 23.78 0.67
N THR A 288 -11.76 23.65 -0.58
CA THR A 288 -12.47 22.49 -1.12
C THR A 288 -11.77 22.03 -2.38
N ALA A 289 -11.54 20.73 -2.49
CA ALA A 289 -10.99 20.12 -3.69
C ALA A 289 -11.98 20.24 -4.86
N TYR A 290 -11.48 20.64 -6.03
CA TYR A 290 -12.32 20.92 -7.21
C TYR A 290 -13.18 19.73 -7.63
N ASP A 291 -12.68 18.50 -7.53
CA ASP A 291 -13.47 17.28 -7.81
C ASP A 291 -14.73 17.18 -6.92
N LYS A 292 -14.63 17.59 -5.65
CA LYS A 292 -15.77 17.61 -4.72
C LYS A 292 -16.75 18.73 -5.04
N THR A 293 -16.26 19.87 -5.51
CA THR A 293 -17.12 20.94 -6.03
C THR A 293 -17.89 20.46 -7.27
N VAL A 294 -17.21 19.82 -8.22
CA VAL A 294 -17.81 19.22 -9.42
C VAL A 294 -18.85 18.14 -9.04
N ASP A 295 -18.54 17.27 -8.09
CA ASP A 295 -19.49 16.24 -7.59
C ASP A 295 -20.78 16.88 -7.05
N ARG A 296 -20.66 17.93 -6.22
CA ARG A 296 -21.81 18.65 -5.66
C ARG A 296 -22.62 19.35 -6.76
N ASN A 297 -21.94 20.08 -7.64
CA ASN A 297 -22.58 20.80 -8.74
C ASN A 297 -23.33 19.83 -9.68
N PHE A 298 -22.74 18.66 -9.95
CA PHE A 298 -23.39 17.61 -10.72
C PHE A 298 -24.64 17.06 -10.02
N GLN A 299 -24.57 16.78 -8.72
CA GLN A 299 -25.72 16.33 -7.94
C GLN A 299 -26.87 17.34 -8.00
N GLU A 300 -26.57 18.63 -7.82
CA GLU A 300 -27.56 19.70 -7.91
C GLU A 300 -28.14 19.83 -9.32
N TRP A 301 -27.30 19.76 -10.36
CA TRP A 301 -27.74 19.82 -11.75
C TRP A 301 -28.65 18.63 -12.10
N VAL A 302 -28.25 17.40 -11.76
CA VAL A 302 -29.06 16.20 -11.98
C VAL A 302 -30.37 16.30 -11.22
N PHE A 303 -30.35 16.75 -9.96
CA PHE A 303 -31.56 16.90 -9.16
C PHE A 303 -32.54 17.90 -9.78
N LYS A 304 -32.03 19.06 -10.25
CA LYS A 304 -32.84 20.06 -10.97
C LYS A 304 -33.43 19.49 -12.26
N LYS A 305 -32.64 18.75 -13.05
CA LYS A 305 -33.13 18.11 -14.30
C LYS A 305 -34.18 17.04 -14.02
N GLN A 306 -33.97 16.20 -13.01
CA GLN A 306 -34.90 15.13 -12.65
C GLN A 306 -36.13 15.61 -11.89
N ALA A 307 -36.12 16.81 -11.28
CA ALA A 307 -37.31 17.42 -10.70
C ALA A 307 -38.35 17.83 -11.77
N GLY A 308 -37.91 18.01 -13.02
CA GLY A 308 -38.77 18.29 -14.16
C GLY A 308 -39.38 17.04 -14.80
N THR A 309 -39.93 17.22 -16.01
CA THR A 309 -40.49 16.14 -16.84
C THR A 309 -39.41 15.25 -17.45
N LEU A 310 -38.18 15.74 -17.57
CA LEU A 310 -37.05 15.00 -18.11
C LEU A 310 -36.56 13.94 -17.10
N LYS A 311 -36.55 12.68 -17.50
CA LYS A 311 -36.01 11.57 -16.70
C LYS A 311 -34.90 10.88 -17.48
N PHE A 312 -33.67 10.99 -16.99
CA PHE A 312 -32.54 10.29 -17.58
C PHE A 312 -32.67 8.78 -17.34
N THR A 313 -32.43 8.00 -18.39
CA THR A 313 -32.28 6.55 -18.28
C THR A 313 -30.99 6.19 -17.54
N GLU A 314 -30.87 4.94 -17.10
CA GLU A 314 -29.65 4.45 -16.44
C GLU A 314 -28.41 4.62 -17.33
N GLN A 315 -28.52 4.33 -18.63
CA GLN A 315 -27.43 4.50 -19.58
C GLN A 315 -27.04 5.98 -19.77
N GLN A 316 -28.04 6.87 -19.86
CA GLN A 316 -27.77 8.32 -19.92
C GLN A 316 -27.08 8.79 -18.64
N MET A 317 -27.52 8.33 -17.46
CA MET A 317 -26.88 8.67 -16.18
C MET A 317 -25.44 8.17 -16.08
N GLN A 318 -25.15 6.97 -16.61
CA GLN A 318 -23.77 6.46 -16.67
C GLN A 318 -22.88 7.36 -17.52
N TRP A 319 -23.37 7.79 -18.69
CA TRP A 319 -22.66 8.73 -19.55
C TRP A 319 -22.43 10.09 -18.89
N LEU A 320 -23.45 10.66 -18.24
CA LEU A 320 -23.33 11.91 -17.50
C LEU A 320 -22.31 11.82 -16.36
N ARG A 321 -22.21 10.66 -15.68
CA ARG A 321 -21.19 10.42 -14.64
C ARG A 321 -19.78 10.35 -15.23
N MET A 322 -19.58 9.66 -16.36
CA MET A 322 -18.29 9.63 -17.04
C MET A 322 -17.86 11.04 -17.48
N MET A 323 -18.79 11.83 -18.00
CA MET A 323 -18.54 13.24 -18.33
C MET A 323 -18.14 14.04 -17.09
N LYS A 324 -18.89 13.92 -15.99
CA LYS A 324 -18.54 14.57 -14.72
C LYS A 324 -17.13 14.20 -14.25
N ASP A 325 -16.78 12.91 -14.26
CA ASP A 325 -15.45 12.45 -13.84
C ASP A 325 -14.34 13.01 -14.76
N TYR A 326 -14.58 13.11 -16.06
CA TYR A 326 -13.65 13.74 -16.99
C TYR A 326 -13.49 15.25 -16.72
N VAL A 327 -14.59 15.99 -16.50
CA VAL A 327 -14.53 17.42 -16.15
C VAL A 327 -13.78 17.64 -14.83
N ALA A 328 -13.94 16.76 -13.85
CA ALA A 328 -13.23 16.86 -12.58
C ALA A 328 -11.69 16.81 -12.76
N SER A 329 -11.18 16.11 -13.77
CA SER A 329 -9.74 16.05 -14.09
C SER A 329 -9.26 17.02 -15.16
N SER A 330 -10.11 17.33 -16.14
CA SER A 330 -9.75 18.07 -17.37
C SER A 330 -10.35 19.46 -17.45
N PHE A 331 -11.17 19.85 -16.45
CA PHE A 331 -11.86 21.13 -16.26
C PHE A 331 -13.01 21.42 -17.25
N SER A 332 -12.96 20.85 -18.46
CA SER A 332 -14.03 20.92 -19.45
C SER A 332 -14.05 19.70 -20.36
N ILE A 333 -15.14 19.54 -21.10
CA ILE A 333 -15.28 18.57 -22.20
C ILE A 333 -15.52 19.30 -23.52
N GLU A 334 -14.74 18.97 -24.53
CA GLU A 334 -14.95 19.33 -25.93
C GLU A 334 -15.42 18.11 -26.73
N LYS A 335 -15.86 18.30 -27.97
CA LYS A 335 -16.40 17.19 -28.79
C LYS A 335 -15.31 16.18 -29.17
N GLU A 336 -14.09 16.68 -29.33
CA GLU A 336 -12.89 15.94 -29.66
C GLU A 336 -12.46 15.02 -28.50
N ASP A 337 -12.81 15.36 -27.25
CA ASP A 337 -12.48 14.53 -26.08
C ASP A 337 -13.22 13.20 -26.09
N PHE A 338 -14.33 13.06 -26.82
CA PHE A 338 -15.07 11.82 -26.93
C PHE A 338 -14.32 10.73 -27.74
N ASP A 339 -13.23 11.09 -28.43
CA ASP A 339 -12.32 10.15 -29.07
C ASP A 339 -11.26 9.58 -28.10
N LEU A 340 -11.22 10.09 -26.86
CA LEU A 340 -10.31 9.67 -25.80
C LEU A 340 -10.98 8.68 -24.82
N SER A 341 -10.17 8.01 -24.01
CA SER A 341 -10.66 7.13 -22.94
C SER A 341 -11.25 7.95 -21.78
N PRO A 342 -12.37 7.52 -21.15
CA PRO A 342 -13.09 6.26 -21.37
C PRO A 342 -14.17 6.30 -22.46
N PHE A 343 -14.45 7.46 -23.08
CA PHE A 343 -15.56 7.64 -24.01
C PHE A 343 -15.45 6.78 -25.27
N ASN A 344 -14.25 6.70 -25.86
CA ASN A 344 -14.02 5.94 -27.08
C ASN A 344 -14.33 4.44 -26.93
N ALA A 345 -14.07 3.86 -25.76
CA ALA A 345 -14.36 2.46 -25.44
C ALA A 345 -15.87 2.21 -25.34
N GLU A 346 -16.64 3.22 -24.97
CA GLU A 346 -18.10 3.16 -24.84
C GLU A 346 -18.85 3.61 -26.11
N GLY A 347 -18.12 3.86 -27.21
CA GLY A 347 -18.69 4.24 -28.52
C GLY A 347 -18.65 5.74 -28.85
N GLY A 348 -17.94 6.52 -28.04
CA GLY A 348 -17.59 7.93 -28.31
C GLY A 348 -18.79 8.84 -28.57
N LEU A 349 -18.56 9.89 -29.37
CA LEU A 349 -19.58 10.90 -29.66
C LEU A 349 -20.81 10.29 -30.35
N SER A 350 -20.62 9.22 -31.13
CA SER A 350 -21.72 8.51 -31.78
C SER A 350 -22.69 7.88 -30.77
N LYS A 351 -22.17 7.27 -29.69
CA LYS A 351 -23.01 6.72 -28.63
C LYS A 351 -23.73 7.82 -27.85
N MET A 352 -23.06 8.94 -27.59
CA MET A 352 -23.69 10.12 -26.98
C MET A 352 -24.87 10.61 -27.82
N TRP A 353 -24.70 10.73 -29.14
CA TRP A 353 -25.78 11.12 -30.05
C TRP A 353 -26.96 10.13 -30.04
N VAL A 354 -26.70 8.83 -29.95
CA VAL A 354 -27.78 7.82 -29.83
C VAL A 354 -28.55 7.97 -28.50
N LEU A 355 -27.87 8.36 -27.43
CA LEU A 355 -28.49 8.49 -26.10
C LEU A 355 -29.24 9.81 -25.92
N PHE A 356 -28.74 10.92 -26.46
CA PHE A 356 -29.25 12.26 -26.19
C PHE A 356 -29.78 13.00 -27.43
N GLY A 357 -29.51 12.52 -28.65
CA GLY A 357 -30.03 13.08 -29.89
C GLY A 357 -29.67 14.55 -30.06
N GLU A 358 -30.66 15.37 -30.42
CA GLU A 358 -30.50 16.82 -30.64
C GLU A 358 -30.06 17.58 -29.39
N ASP A 359 -30.26 17.03 -28.18
CA ASP A 359 -29.84 17.64 -26.92
C ASP A 359 -28.34 17.43 -26.62
N THR A 360 -27.60 16.67 -27.43
CA THR A 360 -26.19 16.31 -27.16
C THR A 360 -25.31 17.54 -26.92
N ASP A 361 -25.35 18.51 -27.83
CA ASP A 361 -24.52 19.72 -27.74
C ASP A 361 -24.92 20.58 -26.53
N ARG A 362 -26.22 20.72 -26.33
CA ARG A 362 -26.78 21.45 -25.19
C ARG A 362 -26.36 20.83 -23.86
N ILE A 363 -26.32 19.51 -23.75
CA ILE A 363 -25.91 18.81 -22.53
C ILE A 363 -24.42 19.01 -22.26
N ILE A 364 -23.57 19.00 -23.28
CA ILE A 364 -22.13 19.26 -23.12
C ILE A 364 -21.92 20.69 -22.60
N GLU A 365 -22.57 21.69 -23.21
CA GLU A 365 -22.48 23.08 -22.79
C GLU A 365 -23.03 23.29 -21.37
N GLU A 366 -24.24 22.79 -21.09
CA GLU A 366 -24.88 22.91 -19.78
C GLU A 366 -24.05 22.22 -18.68
N LEU A 367 -23.41 21.08 -18.96
CA LEU A 367 -22.55 20.41 -17.99
C LEU A 367 -21.26 21.20 -17.76
N ASN A 368 -20.60 21.68 -18.80
CA ASN A 368 -19.39 22.49 -18.64
C ASN A 368 -19.68 23.74 -17.80
N GLU A 369 -20.81 24.40 -18.03
CA GLU A 369 -21.23 25.57 -17.23
C GLU A 369 -21.59 25.18 -15.79
N ALA A 370 -22.47 24.19 -15.62
CA ALA A 370 -22.98 23.84 -14.29
C ALA A 370 -21.90 23.26 -13.39
N LEU A 371 -20.96 22.49 -13.93
CA LEU A 371 -19.91 21.84 -13.14
C LEU A 371 -18.80 22.81 -12.76
N ALA A 372 -18.50 23.80 -13.60
CA ALA A 372 -17.50 24.83 -13.31
C ALA A 372 -17.99 25.91 -12.32
N ALA A 373 -19.30 26.00 -12.06
CA ALA A 373 -19.92 27.03 -11.23
C ALA A 373 -19.41 27.10 -9.78
#